data_AF-A0A7H0MKM9-F1
#
_entry.id   AF-A0A7H0MKM9-F1
#
_cell.length_a   1.000
_cell.length_b   1.000
_cell.length_c   1.000
_cell.angle_alpha   90.00
_cell.angle_beta   90.00
_cell.angle_gamma   90.00
#
_symmetry.space_group_name_H-M   'P 1'
#
loop_
_entity.id
_entity.type
_entity.pdbx_description
1 polymer ?
#
loop_
_entity_poly.entity_id
_entity_poly.type
_entity_poly.pdbx_seq_one_letter_code
_entity_poly.pdbx_strand_id
1 'polypeptide(L)'
;MASQNPMDLLRELAEKKLNDTTTRLGSARQTHLNETARLDQLKTYAQEYREQMQSTIVDQGVSIMALQAHQHFLTSLDGVVAQQVRRVSASQHTVDNVQEAWRKDKQRLNAFEALKNRADAQRLLKENRLEQKMMDEFARRASQRNK
;
A
#
# COMPACT_ATOMS: atom_id res chain seq x y z
N MET A 1 -36.71 7.41 -9.81
CA MET A 1 -35.50 7.20 -9.01
C MET A 1 -34.74 6.07 -9.66
N ALA A 2 -33.73 6.37 -10.49
CA ALA A 2 -32.98 5.35 -11.20
C ALA A 2 -32.29 4.44 -10.16
N SER A 3 -32.61 3.15 -10.17
CA SER A 3 -31.92 2.15 -9.36
C SER A 3 -30.43 2.21 -9.70
N GLN A 4 -29.59 2.57 -8.73
CA GLN A 4 -28.12 2.60 -8.86
C GLN A 4 -27.67 1.32 -9.58
N ASN A 5 -26.98 1.46 -10.72
CA ASN A 5 -26.54 0.33 -11.52
C ASN A 5 -25.65 -0.58 -10.64
N PRO A 6 -25.93 -1.89 -10.51
CA PRO A 6 -25.13 -2.78 -9.67
C PRO A 6 -23.62 -2.72 -9.97
N MET A 7 -23.24 -2.43 -11.21
CA MET A 7 -21.83 -2.27 -11.61
C MET A 7 -21.17 -1.01 -11.05
N ASP A 8 -21.93 0.08 -10.90
CA ASP A 8 -21.43 1.32 -10.28
C ASP A 8 -21.15 1.10 -8.80
N LEU A 9 -22.05 0.41 -8.11
CA LEU A 9 -21.87 0.06 -6.70
C LEU A 9 -20.65 -0.84 -6.50
N LEU A 10 -20.45 -1.85 -7.35
CA LEU A 10 -19.28 -2.74 -7.25
C LEU A 10 -17.96 -2.01 -7.51
N ARG A 11 -17.94 -1.07 -8.46
CA ARG A 11 -16.78 -0.21 -8.72
C ARG A 11 -16.48 0.68 -7.52
N GLU A 12 -17.49 1.37 -6.99
CA GLU A 12 -17.34 2.25 -5.82
C GLU A 12 -16.83 1.50 -4.58
N LEU A 13 -17.35 0.29 -4.33
CA LEU A 13 -16.86 -0.57 -3.24
C LEU A 13 -15.40 -0.99 -3.45
N ALA A 14 -15.00 -1.31 -4.69
CA ALA A 14 -13.62 -1.65 -5.00
C ALA A 14 -12.67 -0.44 -4.89
N GLU A 15 -13.14 0.75 -5.27
CA GLU A 15 -12.40 2.00 -5.13
C GLU A 15 -12.18 2.35 -3.67
N LYS A 16 -13.24 2.30 -2.84
CA LYS A 16 -13.13 2.48 -1.39
C LYS A 16 -12.15 1.49 -0.78
N LYS A 17 -12.25 0.22 -1.18
CA LYS A 17 -11.32 -0.83 -0.70
C LYS A 17 -9.88 -0.52 -1.07
N LEU A 18 -9.62 -0.10 -2.31
CA LEU A 18 -8.28 0.29 -2.77
C LEU A 18 -7.74 1.48 -1.97
N ASN A 19 -8.57 2.48 -1.67
CA ASN A 19 -8.17 3.64 -0.87
C ASN A 19 -7.80 3.24 0.57
N ASP A 20 -8.59 2.36 1.19
CA ASP A 20 -8.28 1.81 2.51
C ASP A 20 -6.93 1.05 2.49
N THR A 21 -6.71 0.20 1.48
CA THR A 21 -5.48 -0.58 1.36
C THR A 21 -4.27 0.32 1.02
N THR A 22 -4.47 1.41 0.28
CA THR A 22 -3.43 2.42 0.00
C THR A 22 -2.99 3.14 1.28
N THR A 23 -3.95 3.53 2.12
CA THR A 23 -3.67 4.13 3.44
C THR A 23 -2.85 3.18 4.30
N ARG A 24 -3.27 1.91 4.38
CA ARG A 24 -2.55 0.87 5.12
C ARG A 24 -1.13 0.63 4.59
N LEU A 25 -0.94 0.67 3.27
CA LEU A 25 0.39 0.54 2.66
C LEU A 25 1.30 1.71 3.06
N GLY A 26 0.77 2.93 3.07
CA GLY A 26 1.48 4.11 3.56
C GLY A 26 1.93 3.95 5.01
N SER A 27 1.02 3.54 5.90
CA SER A 27 1.36 3.28 7.31
C SER A 27 2.42 2.19 7.47
N ALA A 28 2.28 1.06 6.77
CA ALA A 28 3.25 -0.04 6.84
C ALA A 28 4.65 0.39 6.39
N ARG A 29 4.74 1.18 5.30
CA ARG A 29 6.01 1.74 4.82
C ARG A 29 6.62 2.71 5.82
N GLN A 30 5.82 3.59 6.43
CA GLN A 30 6.31 4.50 7.46
C GLN A 30 6.85 3.74 8.67
N THR A 31 6.16 2.69 9.12
CA THR A 31 6.65 1.83 10.19
C THR A 31 7.99 1.21 9.82
N HIS A 32 8.11 0.63 8.62
CA HIS A 32 9.37 0.04 8.17
C HIS A 32 10.52 1.06 8.13
N LEU A 33 10.28 2.27 7.62
CA LEU A 33 11.28 3.35 7.61
C LEU A 33 11.73 3.71 9.04
N ASN A 34 10.79 3.81 9.98
CA ASN A 34 11.10 4.12 11.37
C ASN A 34 11.92 3.00 12.04
N GLU A 35 11.58 1.73 11.82
CA GLU A 35 12.34 0.60 12.36
C GLU A 35 13.75 0.53 11.78
N THR A 36 13.92 0.83 10.49
CA THR A 36 15.22 0.88 9.81
C THR A 36 16.07 2.04 10.33
N ALA A 37 15.49 3.23 10.50
CA ALA A 37 16.20 4.39 11.08
C ALA A 37 16.67 4.11 12.52
N ARG A 38 15.84 3.45 13.33
CA ARG A 38 16.24 3.03 14.70
C ARG A 38 17.37 2.00 14.68
N LEU A 39 17.37 1.07 13.72
CA LEU A 39 18.46 0.11 13.57
C LEU A 39 19.77 0.81 13.24
N ASP A 40 19.73 1.79 12.34
CA ASP A 40 20.89 2.58 11.96
C ASP A 40 21.45 3.36 13.16
N GLN A 41 20.59 4.05 13.90
CA GLN A 41 20.96 4.74 15.14
C GLN A 41 21.64 3.81 16.16
N LEU A 42 21.10 2.60 16.37
CA LEU A 42 21.71 1.63 17.29
C LEU A 42 23.09 1.15 16.81
N LYS A 43 23.28 0.98 15.50
CA LYS A 43 24.57 0.58 14.93
C LYS A 43 25.61 1.69 15.08
N THR A 44 25.24 2.92 14.75
CA THR A 44 26.10 4.09 14.92
C THR A 44 26.50 4.25 16.37
N TYR A 45 25.53 4.20 17.29
CA TYR A 45 25.81 4.26 18.73
C TYR A 45 26.73 3.14 19.21
N ALA A 46 26.53 1.91 18.74
CA ALA A 46 27.40 0.77 19.09
C ALA A 46 28.84 0.97 18.60
N GLN A 47 29.02 1.56 17.42
CA GLN A 47 30.33 1.88 16.88
C GLN A 47 31.01 2.99 17.69
N GLU A 48 30.33 4.12 17.88
CA GLU A 48 30.84 5.26 18.65
C GLU A 48 31.25 4.84 20.07
N TYR A 49 30.45 3.99 20.71
CA TYR A 49 30.75 3.46 22.04
C TYR A 49 32.04 2.62 22.07
N ARG A 50 32.26 1.77 21.06
CA ARG A 50 33.47 0.94 20.95
C ARG A 50 34.71 1.81 20.70
N GLU A 51 34.61 2.81 19.84
CA GLU A 51 35.70 3.75 19.53
C GLU A 51 36.07 4.58 20.77
N GLN A 52 35.08 5.12 21.47
CA GLN A 52 35.29 5.86 22.72
C GLN A 52 35.98 4.99 23.76
N MET A 53 35.56 3.73 23.93
CA MET A 53 36.19 2.83 24.88
C MET A 53 37.63 2.49 24.48
N GLN A 54 37.89 2.21 23.21
CA GLN A 54 39.24 1.93 22.72
C GLN A 54 40.19 3.10 23.01
N SER A 55 39.74 4.34 22.80
CA SER A 55 40.53 5.53 23.16
C SER A 55 40.86 5.60 24.66
N THR A 56 39.88 5.29 25.53
CA THR A 56 40.09 5.32 26.99
C THR A 56 41.06 4.25 27.47
N ILE A 57 41.02 3.06 26.87
CA ILE A 57 41.93 1.95 27.19
C ILE A 57 43.37 2.30 26.81
N VAL A 58 43.58 2.89 25.64
CA VAL A 58 44.92 3.26 25.14
C VAL A 58 45.52 4.40 25.95
N ASP A 59 44.71 5.41 26.29
CA ASP A 59 45.23 6.65 26.87
C ASP A 59 45.41 6.60 28.40
N GLN A 60 44.52 5.91 29.12
CA GLN A 60 44.44 6.01 30.58
C GLN A 60 44.64 4.68 31.32
N GLY A 61 44.54 3.55 30.61
CA GLY A 61 44.43 2.23 31.23
C GLY A 61 43.10 2.08 31.98
N VAL A 62 42.55 0.85 32.02
CA VAL A 62 41.22 0.61 32.58
C VAL A 62 41.28 -0.54 33.59
N SER A 63 40.53 -0.40 34.69
CA SER A 63 40.42 -1.47 35.68
C SER A 63 39.70 -2.70 35.11
N ILE A 64 40.01 -3.89 35.65
CA ILE A 64 39.34 -5.13 35.25
C ILE A 64 37.82 -5.04 35.45
N MET A 65 37.36 -4.39 36.52
CA MET A 65 35.92 -4.22 36.79
C MET A 65 35.24 -3.36 35.73
N ALA A 66 35.88 -2.27 35.29
CA ALA A 66 35.35 -1.43 34.22
C ALA A 66 35.31 -2.20 32.89
N LEU A 67 36.37 -2.97 32.56
CA LEU A 67 36.39 -3.83 31.37
C LEU A 67 35.22 -4.85 31.36
N GLN A 68 34.92 -5.47 32.49
CA GLN A 68 33.78 -6.38 32.62
C GLN A 68 32.43 -5.68 32.42
N ALA A 69 32.25 -4.51 33.04
CA ALA A 69 31.02 -3.72 32.87
C ALA A 69 30.78 -3.33 31.39
N HIS A 70 31.84 -2.96 30.68
CA HIS A 70 31.79 -2.67 29.25
C HIS A 70 31.39 -3.89 28.41
N GLN A 71 31.99 -5.06 28.68
CA GLN A 71 31.65 -6.29 27.97
C GLN A 71 30.18 -6.67 28.17
N HIS A 72 29.66 -6.50 29.38
CA HIS A 72 28.24 -6.73 29.67
C HIS A 72 27.34 -5.76 28.90
N PHE A 73 27.69 -4.48 28.85
CA PHE A 73 26.92 -3.49 28.09
C PHE A 73 26.91 -3.80 26.60
N LEU A 74 28.07 -4.12 26.00
CA LEU A 74 28.16 -4.50 24.59
C LEU A 74 27.30 -5.72 24.26
N THR A 75 27.33 -6.73 25.13
CA THR A 75 26.50 -7.94 24.96
C THR A 75 25.01 -7.61 24.99
N SER A 76 24.60 -6.72 25.90
CA SER A 76 23.21 -6.23 25.98
C SER A 76 22.83 -5.45 24.72
N LEU A 77 23.70 -4.55 24.26
CA LEU A 77 23.50 -3.74 23.07
C LEU A 77 23.38 -4.59 21.79
N ASP A 78 24.23 -5.59 21.63
CA ASP A 78 24.15 -6.55 20.53
C ASP A 78 22.81 -7.33 20.56
N GLY A 79 22.31 -7.67 21.75
CA GLY A 79 20.98 -8.26 21.94
C GLY A 79 19.85 -7.34 21.48
N VAL A 80 19.92 -6.05 21.80
CA VAL A 80 18.96 -5.02 21.37
C VAL A 80 19.01 -4.83 19.85
N VAL A 81 20.21 -4.74 19.26
CA VAL A 81 20.41 -4.65 17.80
C VAL A 81 19.79 -5.86 17.12
N ALA A 82 20.05 -7.07 17.62
CA ALA A 82 19.47 -8.30 17.06
C ALA A 82 17.94 -8.29 17.12
N GLN A 83 17.35 -7.76 18.21
CA GLN A 83 15.90 -7.58 18.30
C GLN A 83 15.40 -6.56 17.27
N GLN A 84 16.11 -5.45 17.08
CA GLN A 84 15.74 -4.42 16.12
C GLN A 84 15.81 -4.94 14.67
N VAL A 85 16.82 -5.74 14.33
CA VAL A 85 16.90 -6.44 13.03
C VAL A 85 15.66 -7.29 12.77
N ARG A 86 15.18 -8.03 13.79
CA ARG A 86 13.94 -8.81 13.68
C ARG A 86 12.71 -7.92 13.44
N ARG A 87 12.64 -6.74 14.07
CA ARG A 87 11.55 -5.77 13.85
C ARG A 87 11.58 -5.19 12.44
N VAL A 88 12.77 -4.87 11.91
CA VAL A 88 12.95 -4.43 10.52
C VAL A 88 12.48 -5.50 9.54
N SER A 89 12.88 -6.76 9.75
CA SER A 89 12.41 -7.89 8.92
C SER A 89 10.89 -8.08 9.01
N ALA A 90 10.29 -8.06 10.20
CA ALA A 90 8.85 -8.20 10.38
C ALA A 90 8.05 -7.06 9.72
N SER A 91 8.54 -5.82 9.83
CA SER A 91 7.93 -4.65 9.18
C SER A 91 8.04 -4.73 7.65
N GLN A 92 9.16 -5.23 7.11
CA GLN A 92 9.30 -5.48 5.67
C GLN A 92 8.28 -6.50 5.18
N HIS A 93 8.13 -7.64 5.86
CA HIS A 93 7.11 -8.63 5.52
C HIS A 93 5.69 -8.04 5.56
N THR A 94 5.43 -7.13 6.50
CA THR A 94 4.14 -6.42 6.56
C THR A 94 3.93 -5.53 5.33
N VAL A 95 4.96 -4.79 4.90
CA VAL A 95 4.92 -3.98 3.68
C VAL A 95 4.63 -4.86 2.45
N ASP A 96 5.32 -5.99 2.32
CA ASP A 96 5.17 -6.91 1.19
C ASP A 96 3.75 -7.46 1.10
N ASN A 97 3.21 -7.93 2.22
CA ASN A 97 1.85 -8.46 2.32
C ASN A 97 0.80 -7.41 1.95
N VAL A 98 0.93 -6.19 2.47
CA VAL A 98 -0.02 -5.10 2.17
C VAL A 98 0.11 -4.65 0.71
N GLN A 99 1.33 -4.65 0.16
CA GLN A 99 1.57 -4.34 -1.24
C GLN A 99 0.92 -5.37 -2.18
N GLU A 100 0.98 -6.66 -1.84
CA GLU A 100 0.27 -7.70 -2.60
C GLU A 100 -1.26 -7.50 -2.55
N ALA A 101 -1.80 -7.22 -1.36
CA ALA A 101 -3.23 -6.91 -1.20
C ALA A 101 -3.63 -5.68 -2.04
N TRP A 102 -2.82 -4.63 -2.04
CA TRP A 102 -3.03 -3.43 -2.84
C TRP A 102 -3.07 -3.74 -4.34
N ARG A 103 -2.15 -4.59 -4.84
CA ARG A 103 -2.14 -5.01 -6.25
C ARG A 103 -3.43 -5.74 -6.63
N LYS A 104 -3.91 -6.64 -5.76
CA LYS A 104 -5.17 -7.38 -5.96
C LYS A 104 -6.38 -6.44 -5.98
N ASP A 105 -6.45 -5.49 -5.04
CA ASP A 105 -7.53 -4.50 -4.99
C ASP A 105 -7.51 -3.59 -6.23
N LYS A 106 -6.33 -3.18 -6.70
CA LYS A 106 -6.19 -2.37 -7.92
C LYS A 106 -6.64 -3.15 -9.16
N GLN A 107 -6.25 -4.41 -9.29
CA GLN A 107 -6.70 -5.27 -10.38
C GLN A 107 -8.22 -5.44 -10.37
N ARG A 108 -8.82 -5.60 -9.19
CA ARG A 108 -10.28 -5.73 -9.04
C ARG A 108 -11.02 -4.46 -9.45
N LEU A 109 -10.52 -3.28 -9.06
CA LEU A 109 -11.09 -2.00 -9.51
C LEU A 109 -11.05 -1.88 -11.03
N ASN A 110 -9.89 -2.13 -11.65
CA ASN A 110 -9.74 -2.07 -13.11
C ASN A 110 -10.70 -3.04 -13.82
N ALA A 111 -10.93 -4.23 -13.25
CA ALA A 111 -11.88 -5.20 -13.81
C ALA A 111 -13.33 -4.67 -13.77
N PHE A 112 -13.76 -4.06 -12.68
CA PHE A 112 -15.09 -3.46 -12.58
C PHE A 112 -15.26 -2.25 -13.50
N GLU A 113 -14.24 -1.40 -13.64
CA GLU A 113 -14.24 -0.29 -14.60
C GLU A 113 -14.41 -0.80 -16.04
N ALA A 114 -13.68 -1.85 -16.43
CA ALA A 114 -13.80 -2.45 -17.76
C ALA A 114 -15.21 -3.03 -18.01
N LEU A 115 -15.77 -3.73 -17.03
CA LEU A 115 -17.12 -4.30 -17.14
C LEU A 115 -18.20 -3.21 -17.20
N LYS A 116 -18.06 -2.14 -16.41
CA LYS A 116 -18.95 -0.98 -16.45
C LYS A 116 -18.93 -0.33 -17.84
N ASN A 117 -17.74 -0.02 -18.36
CA ASN A 117 -17.59 0.60 -19.68
C ASN A 117 -18.23 -0.24 -20.78
N ARG A 118 -18.10 -1.58 -20.70
CA ARG A 118 -18.75 -2.50 -21.64
C ARG A 118 -20.27 -2.46 -21.51
N ALA A 119 -20.81 -2.44 -20.29
CA ALA A 119 -22.25 -2.35 -20.05
C ALA A 119 -22.83 -1.02 -20.58
N ASP A 120 -22.14 0.09 -20.33
CA ASP A 120 -22.54 1.41 -20.81
C ASP A 120 -22.54 1.47 -22.35
N ALA A 121 -21.52 0.93 -23.00
CA ALA A 121 -21.45 0.83 -24.46
C ALA A 121 -22.60 -0.02 -25.03
N GLN A 122 -22.93 -1.14 -24.40
CA GLN A 122 -24.07 -1.98 -24.83
C GLN A 122 -25.41 -1.27 -24.63
N ARG A 123 -25.58 -0.51 -23.55
CA ARG A 123 -26.79 0.28 -23.30
C ARG A 123 -26.96 1.35 -24.37
N LEU A 124 -25.91 2.12 -24.65
CA LEU A 124 -25.92 3.15 -25.68
C LEU A 124 -26.26 2.58 -27.07
N LEU A 125 -25.69 1.43 -27.43
CA LEU A 125 -26.03 0.75 -28.69
C LEU A 125 -27.51 0.34 -28.77
N LYS A 126 -28.10 -0.09 -27.65
CA LYS A 126 -29.53 -0.46 -27.58
C LYS A 126 -30.42 0.78 -27.69
N GLU A 127 -30.06 1.86 -26.99
CA GLU A 127 -30.77 3.15 -27.04
C GLU A 127 -30.76 3.72 -28.47
N ASN A 128 -29.60 3.81 -29.11
CA ASN A 128 -29.47 4.26 -30.49
C ASN A 128 -30.33 3.42 -31.47
N ARG A 129 -30.39 2.10 -31.29
CA ARG A 129 -31.23 1.22 -32.13
C ARG A 129 -32.73 1.47 -31.91
N LEU A 130 -33.15 1.79 -30.68
CA LEU A 130 -34.55 2.11 -30.39
C LEU A 130 -34.93 3.48 -30.96
N GLU A 131 -34.08 4.49 -30.79
CA GLU A 131 -34.28 5.82 -31.35
C GLU A 131 -34.36 5.79 -32.87
N GLN A 132 -33.45 5.08 -33.54
CA GLN A 132 -33.48 4.91 -34.99
C GLN A 132 -34.79 4.26 -35.46
N LYS A 133 -35.25 3.20 -34.78
CA LYS A 133 -36.53 2.54 -35.10
C LYS A 133 -37.72 3.49 -34.95
N MET A 134 -37.76 4.28 -33.87
CA MET A 134 -38.85 5.24 -33.67
C MET A 134 -38.84 6.31 -34.76
N MET A 135 -37.67 6.83 -35.12
CA MET A 135 -37.53 7.84 -36.18
C MET A 135 -37.97 7.29 -37.54
N ASP A 136 -37.60 6.05 -37.88
CA ASP A 136 -38.03 5.37 -39.10
C ASP A 136 -39.56 5.17 -39.13
N GLU A 137 -40.18 4.83 -38.01
CA GLU A 137 -41.65 4.71 -37.90
C GLU A 137 -42.35 6.06 -38.10
N PHE A 138 -41.84 7.13 -37.48
CA PHE A 138 -42.37 8.48 -37.68
C PHE A 138 -42.26 8.92 -39.14
N ALA A 139 -41.11 8.70 -39.79
CA ALA A 139 -40.90 9.03 -41.19
C ALA A 139 -41.86 8.26 -42.11
N ARG A 140 -42.07 6.96 -41.86
CA ARG A 140 -43.05 6.14 -42.61
C ARG A 140 -44.47 6.67 -42.46
N ARG A 141 -44.92 6.96 -41.23
CA ARG A 141 -46.28 7.50 -40.98
C ARG A 141 -46.47 8.86 -41.64
N ALA A 142 -45.48 9.75 -41.59
CA ALA A 142 -45.54 11.05 -42.26
C ALA A 142 -45.66 10.90 -43.79
N SER A 143 -44.89 9.97 -44.39
CA SER A 143 -44.95 9.71 -45.84
C SER A 143 -46.30 9.13 -46.30
N GLN A 144 -46.96 8.34 -45.44
CA GLN A 144 -48.29 7.77 -45.73
C GLN A 144 -49.41 8.81 -45.65
N ARG A 145 -49.22 9.88 -44.85
CA ARG A 145 -50.23 10.93 -44.66
C ARG A 145 -50.17 12.04 -45.72
N ASN A 146 -49.08 12.12 -46.47
CA ASN A 146 -48.88 13.06 -47.58
C ASN A 146 -49.20 12.43 -48.95
N LYS A 147 -49.84 11.26 -48.98
CA LYS A 147 -50.45 10.65 -50.17
C LYS A 147 -51.97 10.76 -50.06
#